data_AF-A0AAD2CVT8-F1
#
_entry.id   AF-A0AAD2CVT8-F1
#
_cell.length_a   1.000
_cell.length_b   1.000
_cell.length_c   1.000
_cell.angle_alpha   90.00
_cell.angle_beta   90.00
_cell.angle_gamma   90.00
#
_symmetry.space_group_name_H-M   'P 1'
#
loop_
_entity.id
_entity.type
_entity.pdbx_description
1 polymer ?
#
loop_
_entity_poly.entity_id
_entity_poly.type
_entity_poly.pdbx_seq_one_letter_code
_entity_poly.pdbx_strand_id
1 'polypeptide(L)'
;MNLKSNHNTNRYIRDTPALKTPRFEIPPIVNETAKKSLFFASKYEGTEGYFGELKKHRFLISPPGNGLDTHSTWEALLCGCVPIVPHSALDPVYEDLPVWLVNSWDEVTDASVKEKEEYFKKNANTYKWEKLYRSYWEERIYDGLCTV
;
A
#
# COMPACT_ATOMS: atom_id res chain seq x y z
N MET A 1 -14.75 -28.56 -20.46
CA MET A 1 -15.24 -27.21 -20.08
C MET A 1 -14.08 -26.25 -20.23
N ASN A 2 -14.05 -25.46 -21.30
CA ASN A 2 -12.93 -24.54 -21.59
C ASN A 2 -13.03 -23.32 -20.67
N LEU A 3 -12.26 -23.32 -19.58
CA LEU A 3 -12.04 -22.13 -18.76
C LEU A 3 -11.11 -21.19 -19.53
N LYS A 4 -11.68 -20.37 -20.42
CA LYS A 4 -10.98 -19.19 -20.91
C LYS A 4 -10.83 -18.24 -19.73
N SER A 5 -9.60 -18.09 -19.22
CA SER A 5 -9.23 -17.02 -18.29
C SER A 5 -9.61 -15.69 -18.93
N ASN A 6 -10.72 -15.11 -18.46
CA ASN A 6 -11.24 -13.86 -18.97
C ASN A 6 -10.30 -12.77 -18.43
N HIS A 7 -9.44 -12.17 -19.28
CA HIS A 7 -8.43 -11.17 -18.90
C HIS A 7 -9.00 -9.82 -18.41
N ASN A 8 -10.28 -9.80 -17.99
CA ASN A 8 -11.02 -8.63 -17.53
C ASN A 8 -11.65 -8.89 -16.14
N THR A 9 -10.83 -9.30 -15.17
CA THR A 9 -11.26 -9.58 -13.79
C THR A 9 -11.21 -8.34 -12.88
N ASN A 10 -11.61 -7.16 -13.37
CA ASN A 10 -11.92 -6.02 -12.49
C ASN A 10 -13.29 -6.25 -11.82
N ARG A 11 -13.44 -7.33 -11.03
CA ARG A 11 -14.70 -7.71 -10.36
C ARG A 11 -14.79 -7.28 -8.89
N TYR A 12 -13.95 -6.36 -8.46
CA TYR A 12 -14.04 -5.78 -7.11
C TYR A 12 -14.60 -4.36 -7.22
N ILE A 13 -15.47 -4.02 -6.28
CA ILE A 13 -16.16 -2.73 -6.27
C ILE A 13 -15.13 -1.65 -5.94
N ARG A 14 -15.04 -0.64 -6.79
CA ARG A 14 -14.21 0.54 -6.54
C ARG A 14 -15.07 1.54 -5.82
N ASP A 15 -15.00 1.54 -4.49
CA ASP A 15 -15.91 2.33 -3.66
C ASP A 15 -15.39 3.74 -3.38
N THR A 16 -14.07 3.94 -3.49
CA THR A 16 -13.44 5.23 -3.17
C THR A 16 -12.97 5.97 -4.42
N PRO A 17 -12.95 7.33 -4.38
CA PRO A 17 -12.28 8.13 -5.41
C PRO A 17 -10.87 7.63 -5.71
N ALA A 18 -10.06 7.34 -4.68
CA ALA A 18 -8.69 6.87 -4.82
C ALA A 18 -8.56 5.54 -5.58
N LEU A 19 -9.49 4.59 -5.41
CA LEU A 19 -9.53 3.34 -6.19
C LEU A 19 -9.96 3.55 -7.65
N LYS A 20 -10.74 4.61 -7.93
CA LYS A 20 -11.21 4.93 -9.27
C LYS A 20 -10.17 5.69 -10.09
N THR A 21 -9.29 6.45 -9.43
CA THR A 21 -8.25 7.25 -10.08
C THR A 21 -7.32 6.38 -10.93
N PRO A 22 -7.23 6.64 -12.26
CA PRO A 22 -6.24 5.99 -13.10
C PRO A 22 -4.81 6.25 -12.62
N ARG A 23 -3.93 5.25 -12.69
CA ARG A 23 -2.57 5.33 -12.14
C ARG A 23 -1.76 6.53 -12.67
N PHE A 24 -1.97 6.91 -13.93
CA PHE A 24 -1.27 8.05 -14.56
C PHE A 24 -1.76 9.41 -14.05
N GLU A 25 -2.93 9.49 -13.41
CA GLU A 25 -3.48 10.72 -12.83
C GLU A 25 -3.05 10.94 -11.37
N ILE A 26 -2.55 9.91 -10.70
CA ILE A 26 -2.12 10.01 -9.30
C ILE A 26 -0.90 10.95 -9.15
N PRO A 27 0.18 10.80 -9.94
CA PRO A 27 1.33 11.70 -9.86
C PRO A 27 0.98 13.20 -9.98
N PRO A 28 0.19 13.67 -10.96
CA PRO A 28 -0.14 15.09 -11.04
C PRO A 28 -0.98 15.58 -9.85
N ILE A 29 -1.95 14.79 -9.35
CA ILE A 29 -2.75 15.14 -8.17
C ILE A 29 -1.84 15.35 -6.96
N VAL A 30 -1.01 14.36 -6.63
CA VAL A 30 -0.14 14.44 -5.44
C VAL A 30 0.95 15.50 -5.62
N ASN A 31 1.39 15.78 -6.84
CA ASN A 31 2.34 16.85 -7.09
C ASN A 31 1.75 18.25 -6.86
N GLU A 32 0.45 18.42 -7.06
CA GLU A 32 -0.25 19.67 -6.78
C GLU A 32 -0.39 19.89 -5.26
N THR A 33 -0.75 18.84 -4.52
CA THR A 33 -1.09 18.91 -3.09
C THR A 33 0.11 18.72 -2.14
N ALA A 34 1.11 17.95 -2.56
CA ALA A 34 2.29 17.57 -1.76
C ALA A 34 3.62 17.84 -2.49
N LYS A 35 3.69 18.97 -3.21
CA LYS A 35 4.85 19.33 -4.03
C LYS A 35 6.20 19.29 -3.30
N LYS A 36 6.25 19.62 -2.00
CA LYS A 36 7.51 19.63 -1.22
C LYS A 36 7.91 18.25 -0.76
N SER A 37 6.93 17.36 -0.58
CA SER A 37 7.12 16.01 -0.03
C SER A 37 7.25 14.95 -1.12
N LEU A 38 6.75 15.23 -2.33
CA LEU A 38 6.78 14.29 -3.44
C LEU A 38 8.17 14.23 -4.07
N PHE A 39 8.66 13.00 -4.21
CA PHE A 39 9.89 12.70 -4.93
C PHE A 39 9.62 11.63 -5.98
N PHE A 40 10.05 11.89 -7.21
CA PHE A 40 10.08 10.89 -8.28
C PHE A 40 11.48 10.32 -8.35
N ALA A 41 11.62 9.04 -8.01
CA ALA A 41 12.90 8.40 -8.13
C ALA A 41 13.35 8.34 -9.60
N SER A 42 14.62 8.67 -9.83
CA SER A 42 15.28 8.37 -11.10
C SER A 42 15.34 6.87 -11.33
N LYS A 43 15.41 6.44 -12.60
CA LYS A 43 15.52 5.04 -13.02
C LYS A 43 16.44 4.25 -12.07
N TYR A 44 15.89 3.25 -11.40
CA TYR A 44 16.66 2.39 -10.49
C TYR A 44 17.52 1.41 -11.29
N GLU A 45 18.77 1.22 -10.87
CA GLU A 45 19.59 0.12 -11.37
C GLU A 45 19.27 -1.15 -10.59
N GLY A 46 18.27 -1.90 -11.08
CA GLY A 46 17.90 -3.20 -10.54
C GLY A 46 17.24 -3.18 -9.16
N THR A 47 17.09 -4.37 -8.59
CA THR A 47 16.37 -4.63 -7.34
C THR A 47 17.03 -3.97 -6.12
N GLU A 48 18.36 -3.98 -6.05
CA GLU A 48 19.10 -3.38 -4.95
C GLU A 48 18.90 -1.86 -4.89
N GLY A 49 18.93 -1.20 -6.05
CA GLY A 49 18.68 0.25 -6.15
C GLY A 49 17.27 0.61 -5.66
N TYR A 50 16.26 -0.17 -6.06
CA TYR A 50 14.88 0.04 -5.61
C TYR A 50 14.73 -0.07 -4.09
N PHE A 51 15.24 -1.15 -3.48
CA PHE A 51 15.18 -1.30 -2.02
C PHE A 51 16.05 -0.29 -1.27
N GLY A 52 17.16 0.14 -1.88
CA GLY A 52 18.00 1.22 -1.36
C GLY A 52 17.25 2.55 -1.29
N GLU A 53 16.43 2.86 -2.29
CA GLU A 53 15.61 4.07 -2.32
C GLU A 53 14.41 3.98 -1.36
N LEU A 54 13.73 2.82 -1.25
CA LEU A 54 12.66 2.64 -0.27
C LEU A 54 13.11 2.94 1.16
N LYS A 55 14.30 2.51 1.55
CA LYS A 55 14.87 2.74 2.89
C LYS A 55 15.17 4.21 3.20
N LYS A 56 15.25 5.08 2.19
CA LYS A 56 15.50 6.52 2.35
C LYS A 56 14.23 7.34 2.55
N HIS A 57 13.07 6.77 2.22
CA HIS A 57 11.80 7.48 2.21
C HIS A 57 10.90 6.99 3.35
N ARG A 58 10.00 7.88 3.82
CA ARG A 58 9.04 7.57 4.88
C ARG A 58 7.76 6.94 4.33
N PHE A 59 7.34 7.37 3.15
CA PHE A 59 6.10 6.96 2.52
C PHE A 59 6.33 6.48 1.09
N LEU A 60 5.49 5.54 0.64
CA LEU A 60 5.44 5.09 -0.75
C LEU A 60 4.00 5.16 -1.27
N ILE A 61 3.79 5.85 -2.39
CA ILE A 61 2.51 5.83 -3.11
C ILE A 61 2.31 4.42 -3.70
N SER A 62 1.31 3.70 -3.20
CA SER A 62 1.09 2.28 -3.52
C SER A 62 -0.33 2.05 -4.06
N PRO A 63 -0.64 2.57 -5.27
CA PRO A 63 -1.95 2.38 -5.87
C PRO A 63 -2.18 0.91 -6.27
N PRO A 64 -3.46 0.50 -6.42
CA PRO A 64 -3.81 -0.83 -6.88
C PRO A 64 -3.22 -1.12 -8.27
N GLY A 65 -2.80 -2.38 -8.47
CA GLY A 65 -2.33 -2.89 -9.75
C GLY A 65 -3.46 -3.54 -10.55
N ASN A 66 -3.22 -4.78 -11.01
CA ASN A 66 -4.27 -5.63 -11.58
C ASN A 66 -5.21 -6.23 -10.52
N GLY A 67 -4.86 -6.06 -9.23
CA GLY A 67 -5.60 -6.44 -8.04
C GLY A 67 -5.81 -5.23 -7.11
N LEU A 68 -6.49 -5.45 -5.99
CA LEU A 68 -6.61 -4.43 -4.94
C LEU A 68 -5.27 -4.18 -4.23
N ASP A 69 -4.42 -5.19 -4.13
CA ASP A 69 -3.05 -5.08 -3.60
C ASP A 69 -1.99 -5.02 -4.71
N THR A 70 -0.80 -4.57 -4.32
CA THR A 70 0.40 -4.49 -5.18
C THR A 70 1.62 -4.96 -4.38
N HIS A 71 2.60 -5.59 -5.04
CA HIS A 71 3.88 -5.97 -4.41
C HIS A 71 4.56 -4.81 -3.65
N SER A 72 4.48 -3.60 -4.21
CA SER A 72 5.02 -2.37 -3.62
C SER A 72 4.51 -2.08 -2.21
N THR A 73 3.27 -2.48 -1.87
CA THR A 73 2.72 -2.30 -0.52
C THR A 73 3.54 -3.09 0.51
N TRP A 74 3.78 -4.36 0.21
CA TRP A 74 4.50 -5.28 1.10
C TRP A 74 6.00 -5.01 1.12
N GLU A 75 6.58 -4.66 -0.02
CA GLU A 75 7.99 -4.25 -0.12
C GLU A 75 8.30 -2.99 0.70
N ALA A 76 7.39 -2.01 0.68
CA ALA A 76 7.50 -0.81 1.52
C ALA A 76 7.51 -1.18 3.00
N LEU A 77 6.53 -1.98 3.44
CA LEU A 77 6.43 -2.43 4.83
C LEU A 77 7.69 -3.18 5.28
N LEU A 78 8.20 -4.10 4.46
CA LEU A 78 9.44 -4.83 4.74
C LEU A 78 10.67 -3.92 4.84
N CYS A 79 10.63 -2.73 4.23
CA CYS A 79 11.69 -1.72 4.33
C CYS A 79 11.46 -0.67 5.42
N GLY A 80 10.39 -0.78 6.21
CA GLY A 80 10.01 0.23 7.21
C GLY A 80 9.46 1.53 6.59
N CYS A 81 9.05 1.48 5.32
CA CYS A 81 8.39 2.57 4.61
C CYS A 81 6.86 2.36 4.69
N VAL A 82 6.12 3.43 4.95
CA VAL A 82 4.66 3.39 5.13
C VAL A 82 3.98 3.51 3.75
N PRO A 83 3.32 2.46 3.24
CA PRO A 83 2.59 2.57 1.98
C PRO A 83 1.32 3.41 2.15
N ILE A 84 1.04 4.26 1.16
CA ILE A 84 -0.20 5.00 1.00
C ILE A 84 -1.08 4.22 0.03
N VAL A 85 -2.21 3.71 0.51
CA VAL A 85 -3.07 2.75 -0.19
C VAL A 85 -4.52 3.27 -0.16
N PRO A 86 -5.31 3.11 -1.23
CA PRO A 86 -6.74 3.41 -1.18
C PRO A 86 -7.49 2.47 -0.22
N HIS A 87 -8.48 3.00 0.50
CA HIS A 87 -9.45 2.19 1.23
C HIS A 87 -10.11 1.15 0.31
N SER A 88 -10.22 -0.10 0.77
CA SER A 88 -10.79 -1.23 0.01
C SER A 88 -11.25 -2.38 0.92
N ALA A 89 -11.73 -3.47 0.31
CA ALA A 89 -12.02 -4.71 1.03
C ALA A 89 -10.78 -5.35 1.71
N LEU A 90 -9.56 -4.86 1.42
CA LEU A 90 -8.32 -5.33 2.04
C LEU A 90 -7.95 -4.59 3.33
N ASP A 91 -8.71 -3.57 3.75
CA ASP A 91 -8.42 -2.82 4.99
C ASP A 91 -8.18 -3.72 6.22
N PRO A 92 -8.96 -4.80 6.47
CA PRO A 92 -8.71 -5.70 7.60
C PRO A 92 -7.34 -6.40 7.54
N VAL A 93 -6.81 -6.62 6.33
CA VAL A 93 -5.48 -7.21 6.15
C VAL A 93 -4.40 -6.25 6.64
N TYR A 94 -4.62 -4.94 6.51
CA TYR A 94 -3.69 -3.89 6.92
C TYR A 94 -3.85 -3.44 8.37
N GLU A 95 -4.86 -3.91 9.10
CA GLU A 95 -5.04 -3.62 10.53
C GLU A 95 -3.76 -3.93 11.32
N ASP A 96 -3.42 -3.11 12.31
CA ASP A 96 -2.18 -3.21 13.09
C ASP A 96 -0.86 -3.10 12.29
N LEU A 97 -0.90 -2.75 11.00
CA LEU A 97 0.29 -2.43 10.21
C LEU A 97 0.37 -0.92 9.93
N PRO A 98 1.58 -0.38 9.71
CA PRO A 98 1.73 1.02 9.36
C PRO A 98 1.39 1.23 7.89
N VAL A 99 0.09 1.37 7.60
CA VAL A 99 -0.46 1.66 6.26
C VAL A 99 -1.29 2.93 6.35
N TRP A 100 -1.05 3.87 5.44
CA TRP A 100 -1.86 5.07 5.32
C TRP A 100 -2.99 4.82 4.31
N LEU A 101 -4.19 4.53 4.82
CA LEU A 101 -5.38 4.38 4.01
C LEU A 101 -5.98 5.75 3.64
N VAL A 102 -6.34 5.94 2.36
CA VAL A 102 -6.92 7.19 1.83
C VAL A 102 -8.23 6.94 1.06
N ASN A 103 -9.19 7.87 1.15
CA ASN A 103 -10.38 7.84 0.30
C ASN A 103 -10.17 8.60 -1.01
N SER A 104 -9.36 9.66 -1.01
CA SER A 104 -8.89 10.39 -2.20
C SER A 104 -7.38 10.64 -2.16
N TRP A 105 -6.75 10.72 -3.33
CA TRP A 105 -5.34 11.09 -3.45
C TRP A 105 -5.07 12.56 -3.07
N ASP A 106 -6.09 13.42 -3.10
CA ASP A 106 -6.02 14.82 -2.65
C ASP A 106 -5.76 14.94 -1.14
N GLU A 107 -6.03 13.88 -0.36
CA GLU A 107 -5.72 13.84 1.07
C GLU A 107 -4.22 13.81 1.34
N VAL A 108 -3.42 13.42 0.34
CA VAL A 108 -1.95 13.41 0.42
C VAL A 108 -1.45 14.81 0.15
N THR A 109 -1.20 15.57 1.21
CA THR A 109 -0.76 16.96 1.17
C THR A 109 0.56 17.11 1.93
N ASP A 110 1.32 18.18 1.70
CA ASP A 110 2.52 18.45 2.51
C ASP A 110 2.25 18.53 4.02
N ALA A 111 1.05 18.96 4.42
CA ALA A 111 0.64 19.03 5.81
C ALA A 111 0.31 17.64 6.38
N SER A 112 -0.51 16.86 5.67
CA SER A 112 -0.90 15.52 6.13
C SER A 112 0.26 14.55 6.12
N VAL A 113 1.24 14.69 5.20
CA VAL A 113 2.49 13.89 5.22
C VAL A 113 3.24 14.09 6.54
N LYS A 114 3.37 15.33 7.03
CA LYS A 114 4.05 15.62 8.30
C LYS A 114 3.26 15.07 9.49
N GLU A 115 1.96 15.30 9.52
CA GLU A 115 1.07 14.79 10.57
C GLU A 115 1.15 13.25 10.65
N LYS A 116 1.08 12.58 9.49
CA LYS A 116 1.16 11.13 9.42
C LYS A 116 2.54 10.64 9.81
N GLU A 117 3.62 11.33 9.46
CA GLU A 117 4.96 10.95 9.90
C GLU A 117 5.07 10.91 11.42
N GLU A 118 4.54 11.94 12.10
CA GLU A 118 4.49 12.00 13.56
C GLU A 118 3.61 10.90 14.14
N TYR A 119 2.42 10.70 13.56
CA TYR A 119 1.50 9.63 13.95
C TYR A 119 2.15 8.25 13.86
N PHE A 120 2.75 7.91 12.72
CA PHE A 120 3.34 6.59 12.51
C PHE A 120 4.56 6.36 13.41
N LYS A 121 5.38 7.40 13.65
CA LYS A 121 6.50 7.34 14.60
C LYS A 121 6.04 7.12 16.04
N LYS A 122 5.00 7.84 16.48
CA LYS A 122 4.47 7.71 17.85
C LYS A 122 3.94 6.29 18.14
N ASN A 123 3.40 5.64 17.12
CA ASN A 123 2.83 4.29 17.23
C ASN A 123 3.81 3.18 16.78
N ALA A 124 5.11 3.47 16.59
CA ALA A 124 6.07 2.51 16.03
C ALA A 124 6.14 1.16 16.77
N ASN A 125 5.91 1.18 18.09
CA ASN A 125 5.99 -0.01 18.95
C ASN A 125 4.67 -0.80 19.03
N THR A 126 3.59 -0.36 18.35
CA THR A 126 2.28 -1.02 18.41
C THR A 126 2.01 -1.91 17.19
N TYR A 127 2.84 -1.81 16.14
CA TYR A 127 2.59 -2.54 14.89
C TYR A 127 2.92 -4.03 15.01
N LYS A 128 2.05 -4.85 14.41
CA LYS A 128 2.18 -6.31 14.35
C LYS A 128 2.92 -6.76 13.10
N TRP A 129 4.24 -6.60 13.12
CA TRP A 129 5.13 -6.94 12.02
C TRP A 129 5.09 -8.42 11.63
N GLU A 130 4.69 -9.31 12.54
CA GLU A 130 4.47 -10.73 12.27
C GLU A 130 3.48 -10.98 11.11
N LYS A 131 2.53 -10.06 10.87
CA LYS A 131 1.57 -10.13 9.76
C LYS A 131 2.23 -10.09 8.38
N LEU A 132 3.49 -9.65 8.27
CA LEU A 132 4.24 -9.66 7.01
C LEU A 132 4.71 -11.06 6.60
N TYR A 133 4.71 -12.00 7.53
CA TYR A 133 5.28 -13.32 7.31
C TYR A 133 4.19 -14.39 7.18
N ARG A 134 4.48 -15.39 6.33
CA ARG A 134 3.60 -16.52 6.07
C ARG A 134 3.12 -17.21 7.35
N SER A 135 3.99 -17.38 8.35
CA SER A 135 3.70 -18.09 9.59
C SER A 135 2.48 -17.54 10.34
N TYR A 136 2.30 -16.21 10.37
CA TYR A 136 1.14 -15.59 11.01
C TYR A 136 -0.17 -15.99 10.34
N TRP A 137 -0.17 -16.09 9.00
CA TRP A 137 -1.37 -16.41 8.24
C TRP A 137 -1.65 -17.91 8.21
N GLU A 138 -0.62 -18.75 8.21
CA GLU A 138 -0.80 -20.21 8.28
C GLU A 138 -1.59 -20.60 9.53
N GLU A 139 -1.22 -20.07 10.69
CA GLU A 139 -1.93 -20.33 11.95
C GLU A 139 -3.42 -19.98 11.86
N ARG A 140 -3.75 -18.81 11.30
CA ARG A 140 -5.13 -18.31 11.20
C ARG A 140 -5.95 -19.04 10.15
N ILE A 141 -5.31 -19.40 9.03
CA ILE A 141 -5.98 -20.19 7.99
C ILE A 141 -6.29 -21.57 8.55
N TYR A 142 -5.32 -22.23 9.20
CA TYR A 142 -5.52 -23.58 9.73
C TYR A 142 -6.51 -23.66 10.88
N ASP A 143 -6.58 -22.64 11.75
CA ASP A 143 -7.61 -22.54 12.80
C ASP A 143 -9.04 -22.52 12.21
N GLY A 144 -9.21 -21.89 11.04
CA GLY A 144 -10.50 -21.79 10.36
C GLY A 144 -10.85 -22.97 9.45
N LEU A 145 -9.94 -23.94 9.25
CA LEU A 145 -10.23 -25.11 8.43
C LEU A 145 -11.03 -26.13 9.24
N CYS A 146 -12.05 -26.72 8.60
CA CYS A 146 -12.69 -27.91 9.13
C CYS A 146 -11.63 -29.02 9.18
N THR A 147 -11.18 -29.38 10.37
CA THR A 147 -10.30 -30.53 10.56
C THR A 147 -11.10 -31.78 10.22
N VAL A 148 -10.67 -32.48 9.16
CA VAL A 148 -11.18 -33.81 8.78
C VAL A 148 -10.36 -34.90 9.44
#